data_AF-A0A1G8EJ83-F1
#
_entry.id   AF-A0A1G8EJ83-F1
#
_cell.length_a   1.000
_cell.length_b   1.000
_cell.length_c   1.000
_cell.angle_alpha   90.00
_cell.angle_beta   90.00
_cell.angle_gamma   90.00
#
_symmetry.space_group_name_H-M   'P 1'
#
loop_
_entity.id
_entity.type
_entity.pdbx_description
1 polymer ?
#
loop_
_entity_poly.entity_id
_entity_poly.type
_entity_poly.pdbx_seq_one_letter_code
_entity_poly.pdbx_strand_id
1 'polypeptide(L)'
;MLQENRTRTDFAQRLQQIIDTYNAGGSSNEHYFDELMKFTQAMKDEDERPIREGLTKDELELFDLLKKDKMTQEETKKVKLAARSLLHRLLNQPPKVLVQDWYRDSQSRKVVQATVEQVLDQSLPDSFDRIVFKEKCDNVFDMMLDYASQGRKWAA
;
A
#
# COMPACT_ATOMS: atom_id res chain seq x y z
N MET A 1 -11.84 -2.60 1.43
CA MET A 1 -11.18 -1.36 1.02
C MET A 1 -10.22 -0.81 2.09
N LEU A 2 -10.71 -0.22 3.18
CA LEU A 2 -9.86 0.47 4.19
C LEU A 2 -8.91 -0.46 4.97
N GLN A 3 -9.40 -1.65 5.36
CA GLN A 3 -8.56 -2.65 6.03
C GLN A 3 -7.64 -3.39 5.05
N GLU A 4 -7.86 -3.22 3.74
CA GLU A 4 -7.13 -3.97 2.71
C GLU A 4 -5.89 -3.23 2.21
N ASN A 5 -5.78 -1.91 2.43
CA ASN A 5 -4.59 -1.11 2.11
C ASN A 5 -4.42 0.00 3.15
N ARG A 6 -3.28 0.00 3.85
CA ARG A 6 -2.99 0.98 4.90
C ARG A 6 -2.84 2.41 4.42
N THR A 7 -2.60 2.65 3.13
CA THR A 7 -2.46 4.01 2.59
C THR A 7 -3.80 4.74 2.45
N ARG A 8 -4.91 4.09 2.80
CA ARG A 8 -6.29 4.62 2.68
C ARG A 8 -6.85 5.19 3.98
N THR A 9 -5.99 5.53 4.93
CA THR A 9 -6.38 6.11 6.23
C THR A 9 -7.05 7.48 6.10
N ASP A 10 -6.76 8.19 5.01
CA ASP A 10 -7.32 9.49 4.65
C ASP A 10 -8.84 9.46 4.42
N PHE A 11 -9.40 8.36 3.89
CA PHE A 11 -10.84 8.22 3.69
C PHE A 11 -11.62 8.26 5.02
N ALA A 12 -11.10 7.60 6.06
CA ALA A 12 -11.74 7.63 7.38
C ALA A 12 -11.68 9.03 8.00
N GLN A 13 -10.53 9.70 7.88
CA GLN A 13 -10.34 11.08 8.34
C GLN A 13 -11.25 12.06 7.61
N ARG A 14 -11.37 11.93 6.28
CA ARG A 14 -12.23 12.77 5.45
C ARG A 14 -13.70 12.59 5.79
N LEU A 15 -14.16 11.37 6.03
CA LEU A 15 -15.54 11.14 6.49
C LEU A 15 -15.80 11.83 7.83
N GLN A 16 -14.87 11.71 8.78
CA GLN A 16 -14.99 12.37 10.08
C GLN A 16 -15.06 13.90 9.92
N GLN A 17 -14.23 14.49 9.05
CA GLN A 17 -14.26 15.93 8.78
C GLN A 17 -15.60 16.40 8.19
N ILE A 18 -16.20 15.62 7.29
CA ILE A 18 -17.52 15.93 6.71
C ILE A 18 -18.59 15.95 7.82
N ILE A 19 -18.56 14.96 8.72
CA ILE A 19 -19.48 14.86 9.87
C ILE A 19 -19.28 16.04 10.84
N ASP A 20 -18.02 16.35 11.19
CA ASP A 20 -17.69 17.39 12.16
C ASP A 20 -18.08 18.78 11.64
N THR A 21 -17.83 19.05 10.35
CA THR A 21 -18.20 20.33 9.71
C THR A 21 -19.70 20.56 9.75
N TYR A 22 -20.49 19.51 9.51
CA TYR A 22 -21.95 19.58 9.60
C TYR A 22 -22.43 19.78 11.04
N ASN A 23 -21.91 18.99 11.99
CA ASN A 23 -22.30 19.07 13.40
C ASN A 23 -21.94 20.43 14.05
N ALA A 24 -20.89 21.09 13.57
CA ALA A 24 -20.52 22.44 14.00
C ALA A 24 -21.45 23.55 13.46
N GLY A 25 -22.47 23.19 12.66
CA GLY A 25 -23.31 24.15 11.96
C GLY A 25 -22.60 24.86 10.80
N GLY A 26 -21.44 24.35 10.38
CA GLY A 26 -20.60 24.93 9.33
C GLY A 26 -21.04 24.59 7.90
N SER A 27 -22.12 23.83 7.71
CA SER A 27 -22.64 23.39 6.42
C SER A 27 -24.17 23.34 6.43
N SER A 28 -24.81 23.70 5.30
CA SER A 28 -26.23 23.40 5.11
C SER A 28 -26.45 21.89 4.91
N ASN A 29 -27.71 21.45 5.03
CA ASN A 29 -28.10 20.07 4.77
C ASN A 29 -27.76 19.64 3.33
N GLU A 30 -28.00 20.52 2.35
CA GLU A 30 -27.72 20.27 0.94
C GLU A 30 -26.21 20.10 0.70
N HIS A 31 -25.39 21.00 1.24
CA HIS A 31 -23.94 20.92 1.09
C HIS A 31 -23.34 19.67 1.78
N TYR A 32 -23.88 19.29 2.95
CA TYR A 32 -23.47 18.05 3.63
C TYR A 32 -23.79 16.81 2.80
N PHE A 33 -24.99 16.76 2.23
CA PHE A 33 -25.39 15.67 1.35
C PHE A 33 -24.49 15.58 0.10
N ASP A 34 -24.18 16.71 -0.53
CA ASP A 34 -23.28 16.75 -1.68
C ASP A 34 -21.88 16.24 -1.34
N GLU A 35 -21.33 16.61 -0.18
CA GLU A 35 -20.01 16.12 0.27
C GLU A 35 -20.02 14.60 0.55
N LEU A 36 -21.09 14.07 1.14
CA LEU A 36 -21.26 12.62 1.32
C LEU A 36 -21.36 11.88 -0.02
N MET A 37 -22.04 12.46 -1.01
CA MET A 37 -22.14 11.89 -2.35
C MET A 37 -20.79 11.86 -3.05
N LYS A 38 -20.02 12.95 -2.99
CA LYS A 38 -18.64 13.00 -3.52
C LYS A 38 -17.73 12.00 -2.80
N PHE A 39 -17.85 11.88 -1.48
CA PHE A 39 -17.11 10.89 -0.70
C PHE A 39 -17.42 9.46 -1.14
N THR A 40 -18.70 9.14 -1.29
CA THR A 40 -19.15 7.81 -1.74
C THR A 40 -18.66 7.51 -3.16
N GLN A 41 -18.67 8.49 -4.06
CA GLN A 41 -18.13 8.31 -5.40
C GLN A 41 -16.61 8.06 -5.37
N ALA A 42 -15.86 8.82 -4.57
CA ALA A 42 -14.42 8.61 -4.41
C ALA A 42 -14.09 7.21 -3.83
N MET A 43 -14.92 6.69 -2.92
CA MET A 43 -14.76 5.33 -2.40
C MET A 43 -14.97 4.28 -3.50
N LYS A 44 -16.01 4.43 -4.32
CA LYS A 44 -16.27 3.53 -5.46
C LYS A 44 -15.11 3.56 -6.45
N ASP A 45 -14.63 4.75 -6.79
CA ASP A 45 -13.50 4.92 -7.69
C ASP A 45 -12.24 4.20 -7.15
N GLU A 46 -11.96 4.34 -5.86
CA GLU A 46 -10.81 3.66 -5.23
C GLU A 46 -11.00 2.14 -5.16
N ASP A 47 -12.22 1.64 -4.93
CA ASP A 47 -12.52 0.21 -4.97
C ASP A 47 -12.34 -0.40 -6.38
N GLU A 48 -12.61 0.37 -7.43
CA GLU A 48 -12.40 -0.02 -8.84
C GLU A 48 -10.96 0.21 -9.33
N ARG A 49 -10.15 0.97 -8.57
CA ARG A 49 -8.77 1.29 -8.95
C ARG A 49 -7.89 0.07 -9.21
N PRO A 50 -7.91 -1.03 -8.44
CA PRO A 50 -7.13 -2.23 -8.77
C PRO A 50 -7.38 -2.71 -10.20
N ILE A 51 -8.65 -2.72 -10.64
CA ILE A 51 -9.04 -3.15 -11.99
C ILE A 51 -8.48 -2.18 -13.04
N ARG A 52 -8.64 -0.87 -12.82
CA ARG A 52 -8.14 0.18 -13.74
C ARG A 52 -6.62 0.17 -13.86
N GLU A 53 -5.93 -0.09 -12.75
CA GLU A 53 -4.48 -0.15 -12.69
C GLU A 53 -3.92 -1.49 -13.19
N GLY A 54 -4.81 -2.49 -13.37
CA GLY A 54 -4.47 -3.86 -13.74
C GLY A 54 -3.80 -4.66 -12.62
N LEU A 55 -4.00 -4.28 -11.36
CA LEU A 55 -3.33 -4.86 -10.20
C LEU A 55 -4.33 -5.61 -9.33
N THR A 56 -3.86 -6.62 -8.59
CA THR A 56 -4.63 -7.14 -7.46
C THR A 56 -4.66 -6.11 -6.32
N LYS A 57 -5.53 -6.32 -5.33
CA LYS A 57 -5.61 -5.41 -4.16
C LYS A 57 -4.30 -5.31 -3.39
N ASP A 58 -3.60 -6.43 -3.22
CA ASP A 58 -2.30 -6.49 -2.52
C ASP A 58 -1.18 -5.86 -3.36
N GLU A 59 -1.20 -6.07 -4.68
CA GLU A 59 -0.25 -5.41 -5.58
C GLU A 59 -0.45 -3.90 -5.63
N LEU A 60 -1.71 -3.43 -5.56
CA LEU A 60 -2.02 -2.00 -5.51
C LEU A 60 -1.52 -1.36 -4.22
N GLU A 61 -1.65 -2.03 -3.07
CA GLU A 61 -1.09 -1.55 -1.80
C GLU A 61 0.43 -1.42 -1.88
N LEU A 62 1.12 -2.43 -2.42
CA LEU A 62 2.57 -2.34 -2.64
C LEU A 62 2.92 -1.20 -3.60
N PHE A 63 2.18 -1.04 -4.70
CA PHE A 63 2.38 0.08 -5.62
C PHE A 63 2.22 1.44 -4.92
N ASP A 64 1.22 1.59 -4.06
CA ASP A 64 0.97 2.83 -3.31
C ASP A 64 2.04 3.15 -2.27
N LEU A 65 2.68 2.13 -1.68
CA LEU A 65 3.83 2.33 -0.80
C LEU A 65 5.09 2.72 -1.59
N LEU A 66 5.29 2.09 -2.76
CA LEU A 66 6.48 2.27 -3.59
C LEU A 66 6.47 3.57 -4.40
N LYS A 67 5.30 4.13 -4.75
CA LYS A 67 5.25 5.37 -5.56
C LYS A 67 5.93 6.55 -4.85
N LYS A 68 6.48 7.47 -5.64
CA LYS A 68 6.96 8.79 -5.19
C LYS A 68 6.14 9.90 -5.84
N ASP A 69 6.23 11.12 -5.29
CA ASP A 69 5.37 12.26 -5.67
C ASP A 69 5.36 12.57 -7.16
N LYS A 70 6.53 12.45 -7.81
CA LYS A 70 6.68 12.70 -9.24
C LYS A 70 7.26 11.46 -9.90
N MET A 71 6.45 10.85 -10.78
CA MET A 71 6.85 9.73 -11.61
C MET A 71 6.43 9.98 -13.06
N THR A 72 7.27 9.58 -14.00
CA THR A 72 6.90 9.48 -15.41
C THR A 72 5.97 8.29 -15.62
N GLN A 73 5.33 8.22 -16.80
CA GLN A 73 4.52 7.05 -17.15
C GLN A 73 5.35 5.76 -17.22
N GLU A 74 6.61 5.85 -17.63
CA GLU A 74 7.53 4.71 -17.67
C GLU A 74 7.91 4.25 -16.27
N GLU A 75 8.24 5.18 -15.37
CA GLU A 75 8.50 4.88 -13.97
C GLU A 75 7.28 4.25 -13.30
N THR A 76 6.09 4.78 -13.58
CA THR A 76 4.83 4.23 -13.06
C THR A 76 4.68 2.76 -13.48
N LYS A 77 4.92 2.42 -14.75
CA LYS A 77 4.88 1.03 -15.23
C LYS A 77 5.92 0.16 -14.53
N LYS A 78 7.15 0.65 -14.36
CA LYS A 78 8.23 -0.06 -13.65
C LYS A 78 7.86 -0.33 -12.19
N VAL A 79 7.32 0.66 -11.47
CA VAL A 79 6.91 0.50 -10.06
C VAL A 79 5.76 -0.51 -9.92
N LYS A 80 4.80 -0.54 -10.85
CA LYS A 80 3.77 -1.59 -10.88
C LYS A 80 4.38 -2.99 -11.07
N LEU A 81 5.34 -3.12 -11.98
CA LEU A 81 6.05 -4.39 -12.19
C LEU A 81 6.88 -4.79 -10.96
N ALA A 82 7.50 -3.82 -10.28
CA ALA A 82 8.21 -4.05 -9.03
C ALA A 82 7.28 -4.61 -7.94
N ALA A 83 6.10 -4.00 -7.76
CA ALA A 83 5.08 -4.47 -6.81
C ALA A 83 4.66 -5.93 -7.08
N ARG A 84 4.37 -6.27 -8.35
CA ARG A 84 4.03 -7.64 -8.76
C ARG A 84 5.18 -8.62 -8.51
N SER A 85 6.39 -8.24 -8.93
CA SER A 85 7.58 -9.09 -8.84
C SER A 85 7.94 -9.38 -7.38
N LEU A 86 7.83 -8.37 -6.52
CA LEU A 86 8.04 -8.50 -5.09
C LEU A 86 7.03 -9.47 -4.46
N LEU A 87 5.73 -9.26 -4.70
CA LEU A 87 4.71 -10.14 -4.14
C LEU A 87 4.87 -11.58 -4.64
N HIS A 88 5.18 -11.75 -5.93
CA HIS A 88 5.44 -13.06 -6.51
C HIS A 88 6.67 -13.74 -5.90
N ARG A 89 7.79 -13.01 -5.70
CA ARG A 89 9.01 -13.53 -5.09
C ARG A 89 8.77 -14.00 -3.65
N LEU A 90 8.03 -13.22 -2.87
CA LEU A 90 7.79 -13.48 -1.46
C LEU A 90 6.84 -14.67 -1.24
N LEU A 91 5.78 -14.77 -2.05
CA LEU A 91 4.71 -15.76 -1.86
C LEU A 91 4.92 -17.06 -2.62
N ASN A 92 5.48 -16.99 -3.84
CA ASN A 92 5.39 -18.10 -4.80
C ASN A 92 6.74 -18.71 -5.18
N GLN A 93 7.85 -17.97 -5.04
CA GLN A 93 9.15 -18.44 -5.51
C GLN A 93 9.97 -19.13 -4.42
N PRO A 94 10.66 -20.25 -4.72
CA PRO A 94 11.62 -20.87 -3.82
C PRO A 94 12.95 -20.11 -3.79
N PRO A 95 13.71 -20.15 -2.66
CA PRO A 95 13.31 -20.71 -1.37
C PRO A 95 12.20 -19.86 -0.70
N LYS A 96 11.37 -20.50 0.13
CA LYS A 96 10.26 -19.85 0.84
C LYS A 96 10.82 -18.77 1.76
N VAL A 97 10.42 -17.53 1.52
CA VAL A 97 10.90 -16.36 2.29
C VAL A 97 10.03 -16.15 3.52
N LEU A 98 8.71 -16.21 3.34
CA LEU A 98 7.75 -16.16 4.43
C LEU A 98 7.59 -17.57 5.02
N VAL A 99 8.51 -17.96 5.89
CA VAL A 99 8.39 -19.19 6.68
C VAL A 99 7.38 -19.00 7.83
N GLN A 100 6.88 -20.10 8.40
CA GLN A 100 5.93 -20.04 9.50
C GLN A 100 6.47 -19.14 10.62
N ASP A 101 5.62 -18.22 11.11
CA ASP A 101 5.97 -17.30 12.19
C ASP A 101 7.23 -16.45 11.92
N TRP A 102 7.57 -16.19 10.65
CA TRP A 102 8.76 -15.38 10.28
C TRP A 102 8.81 -14.02 10.99
N TYR A 103 7.64 -13.48 11.33
CA TYR A 103 7.48 -12.21 12.01
C TYR A 103 7.86 -12.28 13.49
N ARG A 104 8.15 -13.44 14.08
CA ARG A 104 8.49 -13.58 15.51
C ARG A 104 9.98 -13.48 15.80
N ASP A 105 10.83 -14.05 14.95
CA ASP A 105 12.28 -14.11 15.18
C ASP A 105 13.07 -13.14 14.29
N SER A 106 14.22 -12.69 14.78
CA SER A 106 15.01 -11.66 14.10
C SER A 106 15.73 -12.16 12.85
N GLN A 107 15.99 -13.46 12.74
CA GLN A 107 16.69 -14.04 11.60
C GLN A 107 15.77 -14.11 10.38
N SER A 108 14.55 -14.64 10.56
CA SER A 108 13.55 -14.70 9.51
C SER A 108 13.15 -13.30 9.05
N ARG A 109 12.96 -12.34 9.96
CA ARG A 109 12.73 -10.92 9.62
C ARG A 109 13.83 -10.34 8.72
N LYS A 110 15.10 -10.61 9.02
CA LYS A 110 16.23 -10.16 8.16
C LYS A 110 16.19 -10.78 6.78
N VAL A 111 15.78 -12.04 6.64
CA VAL A 111 15.64 -12.70 5.34
C VAL A 111 14.54 -12.03 4.51
N VAL A 112 13.40 -11.69 5.13
CA VAL A 112 12.33 -10.95 4.45
C VAL A 112 12.80 -9.56 4.04
N GLN A 113 13.41 -8.80 4.95
CA GLN A 113 13.93 -7.46 4.66
C GLN A 113 14.95 -7.48 3.51
N ALA A 114 15.93 -8.39 3.56
CA ALA A 114 16.93 -8.53 2.50
C ALA A 114 16.29 -8.93 1.16
N THR A 115 15.25 -9.76 1.17
CA THR A 115 14.51 -10.11 -0.05
C THR A 115 13.78 -8.90 -0.62
N VAL A 116 13.13 -8.09 0.22
CA VAL A 116 12.47 -6.84 -0.21
C VAL A 116 13.50 -5.91 -0.87
N GLU A 117 14.62 -5.65 -0.19
CA GLU A 117 15.70 -4.79 -0.72
C GLU A 117 16.23 -5.34 -2.05
N GLN A 118 16.55 -6.63 -2.12
CA GLN A 118 17.09 -7.24 -3.34
C GLN A 118 16.14 -7.13 -4.53
N VAL A 119 14.84 -7.40 -4.35
CA VAL A 119 13.88 -7.35 -5.47
C VAL A 119 13.65 -5.91 -5.90
N LEU A 120 13.53 -4.98 -4.96
CA LEU A 120 13.27 -3.58 -5.28
C LEU A 120 14.48 -2.93 -5.94
N ASP A 121 15.70 -3.27 -5.54
CA ASP A 121 16.93 -2.77 -6.17
C ASP A 121 17.00 -3.15 -7.66
N GLN A 122 16.51 -4.35 -8.00
CA GLN A 122 16.50 -4.84 -9.38
C GLN A 122 15.35 -4.29 -10.24
N SER A 123 14.27 -3.79 -9.62
CA SER A 123 13.01 -3.52 -10.32
C SER A 123 12.55 -2.07 -10.25
N LEU A 124 13.00 -1.30 -9.26
CA LEU A 124 12.70 0.12 -9.17
C LEU A 124 13.54 0.93 -10.17
N PRO A 125 13.03 2.07 -10.68
CA PRO A 125 13.80 2.96 -11.54
C PRO A 125 15.02 3.60 -10.82
N ASP A 126 16.11 3.85 -11.56
CA ASP A 126 17.32 4.54 -11.06
C ASP A 126 17.08 5.94 -10.47
N SER A 127 15.91 6.53 -10.75
CA SER A 127 15.50 7.82 -10.20
C SER A 127 15.05 7.72 -8.74
N PHE A 128 15.01 6.53 -8.15
CA PHE A 128 14.87 6.30 -6.72
C PHE A 128 16.25 6.39 -6.10
N ASP A 129 16.59 7.58 -5.59
CA ASP A 129 17.85 7.75 -4.88
C ASP A 129 17.91 6.86 -3.62
N ARG A 130 19.10 6.74 -3.04
CA ARG A 130 19.35 5.86 -1.89
C ARG A 130 18.42 6.14 -0.70
N ILE A 131 18.03 7.39 -0.47
CA ILE A 131 17.18 7.77 0.66
C ILE A 131 15.75 7.29 0.39
N VAL A 132 15.20 7.65 -0.78
CA VAL A 132 13.85 7.25 -1.19
C VAL A 132 13.74 5.73 -1.29
N PHE A 133 14.76 5.08 -1.86
CA PHE A 133 14.84 3.63 -1.97
C PHE A 133 14.74 2.95 -0.60
N LYS A 134 15.55 3.39 0.37
CA LYS A 134 15.55 2.80 1.71
C LYS A 134 14.22 3.01 2.41
N GLU A 135 13.66 4.21 2.32
CA GLU A 135 12.33 4.53 2.85
C GLU A 135 11.27 3.59 2.27
N LYS A 136 11.29 3.34 0.95
CA LYS A 136 10.33 2.44 0.30
C LYS A 136 10.48 0.99 0.77
N CYS A 137 11.70 0.51 0.92
CA CYS A 137 11.96 -0.84 1.44
C CYS A 137 11.45 -0.98 2.88
N ASP A 138 11.71 0.01 3.73
CA ASP A 138 11.28 0.01 5.13
C ASP A 138 9.76 0.05 5.25
N ASN A 139 9.10 0.95 4.51
CA ASN A 139 7.64 1.04 4.51
C ASN A 139 6.97 -0.27 4.10
N VAL A 140 7.51 -0.96 3.10
CA VAL A 140 7.03 -2.27 2.66
C VAL A 140 7.26 -3.32 3.73
N PHE A 141 8.48 -3.40 4.28
CA PHE A 141 8.83 -4.38 5.31
C PHE A 141 7.98 -4.20 6.58
N ASP A 142 7.86 -2.96 7.07
CA ASP A 142 7.06 -2.62 8.26
C ASP A 142 5.59 -2.94 8.03
N MET A 143 5.09 -2.74 6.80
CA MET A 143 3.73 -3.11 6.44
C MET A 143 3.49 -4.61 6.50
N MET A 144 4.41 -5.40 5.95
CA MET A 144 4.34 -6.85 6.01
C MET A 144 4.45 -7.37 7.45
N LEU A 145 5.39 -6.83 8.23
CA LEU A 145 5.62 -7.23 9.62
C LEU A 145 4.39 -6.97 10.48
N ASP A 146 3.80 -5.79 10.35
CA ASP A 146 2.59 -5.41 11.06
C ASP A 146 1.42 -6.34 10.72
N TYR A 147 1.16 -6.59 9.44
CA TYR A 147 0.10 -7.52 9.02
C TYR A 147 0.30 -8.95 9.47
N ALA A 148 1.53 -9.45 9.42
CA ALA A 148 1.86 -10.78 9.89
C ALA A 148 1.67 -10.89 11.42
N SER A 149 2.14 -9.90 12.18
CA SER A 149 2.02 -9.88 13.65
C SER A 149 0.57 -9.79 14.15
N GLN A 150 -0.31 -9.17 13.36
CA GLN A 150 -1.74 -9.06 13.65
C GLN A 150 -2.56 -10.23 13.09
N GLY A 151 -1.93 -11.23 12.45
CA GLY A 151 -2.61 -12.37 11.84
C GLY A 151 -3.51 -12.01 10.66
N ARG A 152 -3.27 -10.88 9.99
CA ARG A 152 -4.11 -10.38 8.89
C ARG A 152 -3.71 -10.96 7.54
N LYS A 153 -2.46 -10.76 7.14
CA LYS A 153 -1.89 -11.21 5.86
C LYS A 153 -0.45 -11.67 6.05
N TRP A 154 -0.02 -12.59 5.19
CA TRP A 154 1.39 -12.99 5.02
C TRP A 154 2.10 -13.50 6.29
N ALA A 155 1.36 -14.04 7.27
CA ALA A 155 1.94 -14.65 8.49
C ALA A 155 2.61 -16.02 8.25
N ALA A 156 2.32 -16.63 7.09
CA ALA A 156 2.76 -17.94 6.58
C ALA A 156 2.23 -19.19 7.29
#